data_AF-A0A2D6KAS6-F1
#
_entry.id   AF-A0A2D6KAS6-F1
#
_cell.length_a   1.000
_cell.length_b   1.000
_cell.length_c   1.000
_cell.angle_alpha   90.00
_cell.angle_beta   90.00
_cell.angle_gamma   90.00
#
_symmetry.space_group_name_H-M   'P 1'
#
loop_
_entity.id
_entity.type
_entity.pdbx_description
1 polymer ?
#
loop_
_entity_poly.entity_id
_entity_poly.type
_entity_poly.pdbx_seq_one_letter_code
_entity_poly.pdbx_strand_id
1 'polypeptide(L)'
;MRNTLLHRLTLIPEVIRLYYWAVRLGVRNFARFFHDYRLVEQSGLLWHSQYLQDAGDRIAGHVDPIAHYLAIGSENRRDPNLLFDSKYYLSEYSGVAESGINPLVHYLDHGAGEGRNPHPLFDTDYYLEHYSHLLAEGTSPLADFIENGSSGERNPCLLFDSKYYLSECSGVAESGINPLVHYLGHGAREGRDPHPLFDTDYYLEHYGHLLAEGTSPLA
;
A
#
# COMPACT_ATOMS: atom_id res chain seq x y z
N MET A 1 8.53 34.81 -13.75
CA MET A 1 7.51 34.57 -14.81
C MET A 1 7.96 33.63 -15.94
N ARG A 2 9.24 33.21 -16.03
CA ARG A 2 9.75 32.36 -17.14
C ARG A 2 9.69 30.84 -16.88
N ASN A 3 9.38 30.42 -15.65
CA ASN A 3 9.29 29.01 -15.22
C ASN A 3 7.91 28.37 -15.48
N THR A 4 6.85 29.17 -15.56
CA THR A 4 5.46 28.65 -15.64
C THR A 4 5.08 28.17 -17.04
N LEU A 5 5.70 28.71 -18.09
CA LEU A 5 5.42 28.34 -19.48
C LEU A 5 6.11 27.03 -19.89
N LEU A 6 7.34 26.79 -19.40
CA LEU A 6 8.08 25.54 -19.67
C LEU A 6 7.43 24.35 -18.95
N HIS A 7 6.99 24.51 -17.70
CA HIS A 7 6.24 23.49 -16.97
C HIS A 7 4.87 23.18 -17.61
N ARG A 8 4.22 24.17 -18.24
CA ARG A 8 2.96 23.93 -18.98
C ARG A 8 3.17 23.16 -20.28
N LEU A 9 4.33 23.29 -20.93
CA LEU A 9 4.64 22.58 -22.18
C LEU A 9 5.02 21.10 -21.96
N THR A 10 5.61 20.76 -20.81
CA THR A 10 5.95 19.36 -20.45
C THR A 10 4.75 18.53 -20.01
N LEU A 11 3.68 19.16 -19.50
CA LEU A 11 2.46 18.49 -19.06
C LEU A 11 1.51 18.10 -20.22
N ILE A 12 1.60 18.76 -21.38
CA ILE A 12 0.66 18.54 -22.49
C ILE A 12 0.71 17.09 -23.01
N PRO A 13 1.90 16.49 -23.26
CA PRO A 13 1.98 15.08 -23.65
C PRO A 13 1.42 14.11 -22.61
N GLU A 14 1.67 14.37 -21.31
CA GLU A 14 1.16 13.54 -20.22
C GLU A 14 -0.36 13.60 -20.10
N VAL A 15 -0.93 14.80 -20.15
CA VAL A 15 -2.39 15.00 -20.10
C VAL A 15 -3.06 14.32 -21.30
N ILE A 16 -2.49 14.39 -22.50
CA ILE A 16 -3.00 13.69 -23.68
C ILE A 16 -2.96 12.17 -23.48
N ARG A 17 -1.84 11.64 -22.96
CA ARG A 17 -1.67 10.21 -22.65
C ARG A 17 -2.68 9.72 -21.62
N LEU A 18 -2.90 10.50 -20.56
CA LEU A 18 -3.87 10.17 -19.51
C LEU A 18 -5.31 10.28 -20.03
N TYR A 19 -5.60 11.28 -20.85
CA TYR A 19 -6.90 11.42 -21.50
C TYR A 19 -7.20 10.22 -22.41
N TYR A 20 -6.20 9.75 -23.17
CA TYR A 20 -6.32 8.53 -23.97
C TYR A 20 -6.73 7.33 -23.09
N TRP A 21 -6.08 7.12 -21.95
CA TRP A 21 -6.43 6.03 -21.04
C TRP A 21 -7.79 6.21 -20.40
N ALA A 22 -8.13 7.43 -19.97
CA ALA A 22 -9.44 7.74 -19.41
C ALA A 22 -10.57 7.38 -20.39
N VAL A 23 -10.43 7.74 -21.67
CA VAL A 23 -11.40 7.37 -22.71
C VAL A 23 -11.44 5.86 -22.93
N ARG A 24 -10.27 5.20 -23.03
CA ARG A 24 -10.18 3.74 -23.29
C ARG A 24 -10.75 2.89 -22.14
N LEU A 25 -10.66 3.39 -20.91
CA LEU A 25 -11.15 2.73 -19.69
C LEU A 25 -12.57 3.18 -19.31
N GLY A 26 -13.22 4.04 -20.11
CA GLY A 26 -14.61 4.46 -19.87
C GLY A 26 -14.80 5.44 -18.71
N VAL A 27 -13.74 6.17 -18.32
CA VAL A 27 -13.78 7.17 -17.25
C VAL A 27 -14.68 8.34 -17.62
N ARG A 28 -15.66 8.66 -16.78
CA ARG A 28 -16.64 9.73 -17.02
C ARG A 28 -16.18 11.12 -16.57
N ASN A 29 -15.39 11.19 -15.50
CA ASN A 29 -14.91 12.46 -14.93
C ASN A 29 -13.37 12.52 -15.00
N PHE A 30 -12.86 13.14 -16.07
CA PHE A 30 -11.42 13.26 -16.28
C PHE A 30 -10.73 14.12 -15.22
N ALA A 31 -11.39 15.16 -14.71
CA ALA A 31 -10.78 16.04 -13.70
C ALA A 31 -10.53 15.28 -12.38
N ARG A 32 -11.51 14.48 -11.93
CA ARG A 32 -11.34 13.62 -10.76
C ARG A 32 -10.29 12.53 -11.02
N PHE A 33 -10.36 11.86 -12.17
CA PHE A 33 -9.38 10.84 -12.55
C PHE A 33 -7.94 11.39 -12.58
N PHE A 34 -7.74 12.58 -13.14
CA PHE A 34 -6.42 13.21 -13.18
C PHE A 34 -5.91 13.57 -11.78
N HIS A 35 -6.78 14.05 -10.90
CA HIS A 35 -6.44 14.29 -9.49
C HIS A 35 -6.04 12.99 -8.79
N ASP A 36 -6.87 11.95 -8.87
CA ASP A 36 -6.64 10.65 -8.25
C ASP A 36 -5.35 10.00 -8.78
N TYR A 37 -5.11 10.13 -10.09
CA TYR A 37 -3.88 9.66 -10.74
C TYR A 37 -2.66 10.31 -10.13
N ARG A 38 -2.67 11.64 -10.00
CA ARG A 38 -1.53 12.39 -9.44
C ARG A 38 -1.30 12.07 -7.97
N LEU A 39 -2.37 11.88 -7.20
CA LEU A 39 -2.30 11.50 -5.80
C LEU A 39 -1.62 10.14 -5.64
N VAL A 40 -2.07 9.13 -6.38
CA VAL A 40 -1.46 7.79 -6.35
C VAL A 40 -0.01 7.82 -6.86
N GLU A 41 0.26 8.51 -7.97
CA GLU A 41 1.60 8.65 -8.55
C GLU A 41 2.59 9.27 -7.57
N GLN A 42 2.19 10.35 -6.88
CA GLN A 42 3.05 11.05 -5.92
C GLN A 42 3.26 10.27 -4.63
N SER A 43 2.28 9.46 -4.23
CA SER A 43 2.39 8.65 -3.02
C SER A 43 3.42 7.52 -3.11
N GLY A 44 3.72 7.04 -4.32
CA GLY A 44 4.55 5.85 -4.53
C GLY A 44 3.94 4.53 -4.02
N LEU A 45 2.69 4.54 -3.54
CA LEU A 45 2.05 3.38 -2.92
C LEU A 45 1.57 2.34 -3.94
N LEU A 46 1.51 2.64 -5.23
CA LEU A 46 1.25 1.63 -6.25
C LEU A 46 2.57 1.02 -6.75
N TRP A 47 2.84 -0.23 -6.40
CA TRP A 47 4.04 -0.93 -6.88
C TRP A 47 3.81 -1.49 -8.29
N HIS A 48 4.09 -0.66 -9.30
CA HIS A 48 3.73 -0.89 -10.71
C HIS A 48 4.07 -2.29 -11.24
N SER A 49 5.27 -2.80 -10.96
CA SER A 49 5.74 -4.10 -11.44
C SER A 49 5.00 -5.27 -10.80
N GLN A 50 4.74 -5.18 -9.50
CA GLN A 50 4.02 -6.21 -8.74
C GLN A 50 2.55 -6.22 -9.13
N TYR A 51 1.93 -5.04 -9.15
CA TYR A 51 0.53 -4.88 -9.51
C TYR A 51 0.21 -5.46 -10.90
N LEU A 52 1.07 -5.22 -11.90
CA LEU A 52 0.88 -5.77 -13.25
C LEU A 52 1.11 -7.29 -13.35
N GLN A 53 2.00 -7.85 -12.53
CA GLN A 53 2.21 -9.31 -12.47
C GLN A 53 0.96 -10.00 -11.92
N ASP A 54 0.43 -9.49 -10.80
CA ASP A 54 -0.76 -10.03 -10.15
C ASP A 54 -2.03 -9.79 -10.99
N ALA A 55 -2.02 -8.73 -11.79
CA ALA A 55 -3.15 -8.41 -12.65
C ALA A 55 -3.42 -9.48 -13.71
N GLY A 56 -2.40 -10.24 -14.14
CA GLY A 56 -2.54 -11.28 -15.17
C GLY A 56 -3.09 -10.76 -16.51
N ASP A 57 -3.19 -9.46 -16.67
CA ASP A 57 -4.03 -8.86 -17.70
C ASP A 57 -3.29 -8.85 -19.04
N ARG A 58 -3.71 -9.81 -19.88
CA ARG A 58 -3.48 -9.90 -21.32
C ARG A 58 -4.13 -8.73 -22.06
N ILE A 59 -3.80 -7.50 -21.70
CA ILE A 59 -4.10 -6.33 -22.53
C ILE A 59 -2.88 -6.08 -23.40
N ALA A 60 -3.04 -6.26 -24.71
CA ALA A 60 -2.03 -5.93 -25.69
C ALA A 60 -1.63 -4.44 -25.55
N GLY A 61 -0.39 -4.20 -25.15
CA GLY A 61 0.21 -2.88 -24.94
C GLY A 61 0.53 -2.61 -23.47
N HIS A 62 1.63 -1.92 -23.20
CA HIS A 62 2.02 -1.48 -21.87
C HIS A 62 0.92 -0.56 -21.28
N VAL A 63 -0.02 -1.15 -20.55
CA VAL A 63 -1.08 -0.41 -19.87
C VAL A 63 -0.47 0.43 -18.78
N ASP A 64 -0.93 1.68 -18.63
CA ASP A 64 -0.53 2.50 -17.51
C ASP A 64 -1.08 1.90 -16.19
N PRO A 65 -0.21 1.51 -15.25
CA PRO A 65 -0.62 0.76 -14.06
C PRO A 65 -1.53 1.56 -13.14
N ILE A 66 -1.29 2.87 -12.97
CA ILE A 66 -2.11 3.74 -12.13
C ILE A 66 -3.48 3.93 -12.77
N ALA A 67 -3.54 4.22 -14.08
CA ALA A 67 -4.80 4.34 -14.80
C ALA A 67 -5.64 3.06 -14.68
N HIS A 68 -4.99 1.90 -14.84
CA HIS A 68 -5.65 0.60 -14.68
C HIS A 68 -6.13 0.36 -13.25
N TYR A 69 -5.30 0.64 -12.26
CA TYR A 69 -5.66 0.51 -10.84
C TYR A 69 -6.89 1.34 -10.49
N LEU A 70 -6.90 2.62 -10.89
CA LEU A 70 -7.99 3.54 -10.59
C LEU A 70 -9.30 3.15 -11.26
N ALA A 71 -9.25 2.67 -12.50
CA ALA A 71 -10.46 2.38 -13.28
C ALA A 71 -10.99 0.95 -13.12
N ILE A 72 -10.13 -0.03 -12.84
CA ILE A 72 -10.48 -1.47 -12.88
C ILE A 72 -9.97 -2.19 -11.64
N GLY A 73 -8.71 -1.94 -11.24
CA GLY A 73 -8.05 -2.66 -10.15
C GLY A 73 -8.79 -2.57 -8.83
N SER A 74 -9.12 -1.35 -8.42
CA SER A 74 -9.82 -1.09 -7.17
C SER A 74 -11.24 -1.65 -7.15
N GLU A 75 -11.97 -1.66 -8.27
CA GLU A 75 -13.30 -2.28 -8.34
C GLU A 75 -13.21 -3.79 -8.08
N ASN A 76 -12.14 -4.41 -8.56
CA ASN A 76 -11.81 -5.81 -8.30
C ASN A 76 -11.14 -6.05 -6.93
N ARG A 77 -11.10 -5.02 -6.07
CA ARG A 77 -10.46 -5.05 -4.74
C ARG A 77 -9.02 -5.56 -4.79
N ARG A 78 -8.28 -5.17 -5.83
CA ARG A 78 -6.85 -5.46 -5.94
C ARG A 78 -6.06 -4.50 -5.06
N ASP A 79 -5.00 -5.02 -4.48
CA ASP A 79 -4.12 -4.24 -3.62
C ASP A 79 -3.10 -3.46 -4.43
N PRO A 80 -2.80 -2.21 -4.04
CA PRO A 80 -1.77 -1.43 -4.72
C PRO A 80 -0.35 -1.87 -4.34
N ASN A 81 -0.20 -2.46 -3.15
CA ASN A 81 1.02 -3.04 -2.60
C ASN A 81 0.66 -4.01 -1.45
N LEU A 82 1.64 -4.74 -0.91
CA LEU A 82 1.41 -5.72 0.18
C LEU A 82 1.04 -5.11 1.54
N LEU A 83 1.27 -3.81 1.75
CA LEU A 83 0.98 -3.11 3.00
C LEU A 83 -0.32 -2.30 2.95
N PHE A 84 -1.13 -2.46 1.90
CA PHE A 84 -2.47 -1.88 1.79
C PHE A 84 -3.45 -2.97 1.35
N ASP A 85 -4.32 -3.41 2.25
CA ASP A 85 -5.34 -4.41 1.96
C ASP A 85 -6.66 -3.69 1.63
N SER A 86 -7.01 -3.69 0.35
CA SER A 86 -8.20 -3.03 -0.17
C SER A 86 -9.49 -3.71 0.30
N LYS A 87 -9.46 -5.03 0.55
CA LYS A 87 -10.62 -5.77 1.05
C LYS A 87 -10.86 -5.42 2.51
N TYR A 88 -9.80 -5.49 3.33
CA TYR A 88 -9.81 -5.08 4.73
C TYR A 88 -10.30 -3.64 4.87
N TYR A 89 -9.69 -2.71 4.13
CA TYR A 89 -10.02 -1.29 4.23
C TYR A 89 -11.51 -1.03 3.91
N LEU A 90 -12.04 -1.67 2.88
CA LEU A 90 -13.45 -1.52 2.50
C LEU A 90 -14.42 -2.25 3.45
N SER A 91 -13.99 -3.35 4.09
CA SER A 91 -14.81 -4.01 5.11
C SER A 91 -14.85 -3.23 6.42
N GLU A 92 -13.72 -2.64 6.82
CA GLU A 92 -13.61 -1.90 8.08
C GLU A 92 -14.30 -0.53 7.96
N TYR A 93 -14.14 0.13 6.82
CA TYR A 93 -14.71 1.45 6.57
C TYR A 93 -15.87 1.39 5.58
N SER A 94 -17.02 0.86 6.03
CA SER A 94 -18.20 0.64 5.18
C SER A 94 -18.67 1.88 4.43
N GLY A 95 -18.55 3.07 5.04
CA GLY A 95 -18.89 4.34 4.37
C GLY A 95 -18.04 4.62 3.12
N VAL A 96 -16.79 4.13 3.07
CA VAL A 96 -15.95 4.21 1.87
C VAL A 96 -16.48 3.27 0.80
N ALA A 97 -16.78 2.02 1.17
CA ALA A 97 -17.36 1.06 0.25
C ALA A 97 -18.68 1.53 -0.36
N GLU A 98 -19.55 2.14 0.45
CA GLU A 98 -20.83 2.71 0.00
C GLU A 98 -20.65 3.91 -0.92
N SER A 99 -19.63 4.74 -0.69
CA SER A 99 -19.33 5.90 -1.52
C SER A 99 -18.81 5.55 -2.92
N GLY A 100 -18.25 4.35 -3.09
CA GLY A 100 -17.57 3.93 -4.32
C GLY A 100 -16.25 4.66 -4.61
N ILE A 101 -15.71 5.41 -3.64
CA ILE A 101 -14.38 6.04 -3.78
C ILE A 101 -13.31 4.94 -3.73
N ASN A 102 -12.30 5.07 -4.60
CA ASN A 102 -11.13 4.19 -4.59
C ASN A 102 -10.47 4.19 -3.19
N PRO A 103 -10.20 3.03 -2.57
CA PRO A 103 -9.79 2.95 -1.18
C PRO A 103 -8.40 3.56 -0.94
N LEU A 104 -7.44 3.39 -1.86
CA LEU A 104 -6.13 4.01 -1.74
C LEU A 104 -6.24 5.54 -1.84
N VAL A 105 -7.04 6.03 -2.79
CA VAL A 105 -7.31 7.48 -2.93
C VAL A 105 -7.95 8.03 -1.67
N HIS A 106 -8.97 7.33 -1.13
CA HIS A 106 -9.60 7.73 0.13
C HIS A 106 -8.59 7.76 1.28
N TYR A 107 -7.73 6.75 1.39
CA TYR A 107 -6.69 6.71 2.42
C TYR A 107 -5.74 7.91 2.30
N LEU A 108 -5.29 8.24 1.09
CA LEU A 108 -4.36 9.34 0.85
C LEU A 108 -4.99 10.72 1.09
N ASP A 109 -6.25 10.94 0.67
CA ASP A 109 -6.94 12.22 0.84
C ASP A 109 -7.44 12.46 2.28
N HIS A 110 -7.88 11.39 2.95
CA HIS A 110 -8.62 11.49 4.22
C HIS A 110 -8.14 10.47 5.25
N GLY A 111 -8.09 9.18 4.87
CA GLY A 111 -7.95 8.09 5.82
C GLY A 111 -6.70 8.16 6.69
N ALA A 112 -5.54 8.52 6.12
CA ALA A 112 -4.30 8.66 6.87
C ALA A 112 -4.39 9.76 7.95
N GLY A 113 -5.04 10.89 7.64
CA GLY A 113 -5.25 11.98 8.59
C GLY A 113 -6.35 11.70 9.62
N GLU A 114 -7.23 10.74 9.33
CA GLU A 114 -8.30 10.27 10.21
C GLU A 114 -7.89 9.06 11.08
N GLY A 115 -6.62 8.64 11.04
CA GLY A 115 -6.15 7.49 11.82
C GLY A 115 -6.58 6.13 11.27
N ARG A 116 -7.05 6.04 10.01
CA ARG A 116 -7.55 4.79 9.44
C ARG A 116 -6.40 3.84 9.09
N ASN A 117 -6.58 2.56 9.39
CA ASN A 117 -5.60 1.51 9.16
C ASN A 117 -5.69 0.98 7.72
N PRO A 118 -4.61 1.03 6.93
CA PRO A 118 -4.59 0.51 5.56
C PRO A 118 -4.49 -1.02 5.52
N HIS A 119 -4.08 -1.67 6.60
CA HIS A 119 -3.82 -3.11 6.69
C HIS A 119 -3.91 -3.55 8.16
N PRO A 120 -4.33 -4.80 8.50
CA PRO A 120 -4.42 -5.27 9.89
C PRO A 120 -3.12 -5.15 10.70
N LEU A 121 -1.98 -5.32 10.04
CA LEU A 121 -0.63 -5.18 10.61
C LEU A 121 -0.02 -3.77 10.48
N PHE A 122 -0.83 -2.76 10.19
CA PHE A 122 -0.42 -1.36 10.20
C PHE A 122 -1.41 -0.52 10.99
N ASP A 123 -0.96 -0.01 12.13
CA ASP A 123 -1.75 0.86 13.01
C ASP A 123 -1.30 2.32 12.79
N THR A 124 -2.17 3.09 12.13
CA THR A 124 -1.90 4.47 11.74
C THR A 124 -1.74 5.38 12.96
N ASP A 125 -2.58 5.22 13.98
CA ASP A 125 -2.54 6.05 15.19
C ASP A 125 -1.28 5.74 16.01
N TYR A 126 -0.96 4.46 16.19
CA TYR A 126 0.30 4.03 16.80
C TYR A 126 1.50 4.63 16.07
N TYR A 127 1.53 4.53 14.73
CA TYR A 127 2.65 5.02 13.93
C TYR A 127 2.81 6.54 14.07
N LEU A 128 1.71 7.29 14.03
CA LEU A 128 1.72 8.74 14.19
C LEU A 128 2.17 9.16 15.60
N GLU A 129 1.73 8.46 16.65
CA GLU A 129 2.15 8.73 18.02
C GLU A 129 3.68 8.64 18.18
N HIS A 130 4.31 7.67 17.51
CA HIS A 130 5.74 7.39 17.68
C HIS A 130 6.63 8.14 16.68
N TYR A 131 6.17 8.32 15.44
CA TYR A 131 7.04 8.72 14.33
C TYR A 131 6.61 10.00 13.61
N SER A 132 5.46 10.61 13.94
CA SER A 132 4.96 11.83 13.28
C SER A 132 6.00 12.95 13.14
N HIS A 133 6.90 13.11 14.12
CA HIS A 133 7.97 14.11 14.11
C HIS A 133 9.06 13.86 13.05
N LEU A 134 9.06 12.69 12.41
CA LEU A 134 10.02 12.26 11.39
C LEU A 134 9.44 12.31 9.97
N LEU A 135 8.11 12.45 9.86
CA LEU A 135 7.42 12.50 8.57
C LEU A 135 7.71 13.84 7.88
N ALA A 136 8.01 13.77 6.58
CA ALA A 136 8.00 14.95 5.73
C ALA A 136 6.56 15.49 5.57
N GLU A 137 6.43 16.79 5.31
CA GLU A 137 5.13 17.43 5.11
C GLU A 137 4.37 16.77 3.96
N GLY A 138 3.13 16.34 4.24
CA GLY A 138 2.27 15.68 3.26
C GLY A 138 2.55 14.19 3.03
N THR A 139 3.54 13.60 3.70
CA THR A 139 3.80 12.15 3.64
C THR A 139 2.82 11.40 4.54
N SER A 140 2.14 10.38 4.01
CA SER A 140 1.29 9.51 4.82
C SER A 140 2.14 8.56 5.69
N PRO A 141 1.64 8.11 6.85
CA PRO A 141 2.33 7.13 7.71
C PRO A 141 2.77 5.87 6.96
N LEU A 142 1.91 5.33 6.10
CA LEU A 142 2.23 4.15 5.29
C LEU A 142 3.37 4.41 4.30
N ALA A 143 3.38 5.58 3.65
CA ALA A 143 4.45 5.95 2.73
C ALA A 143 5.79 6.11 3.46
N ASP A 144 5.80 6.74 4.64
CA ASP A 144 7.00 6.83 5.48
C ASP A 144 7.51 5.44 5.88
N PHE A 145 6.63 4.54 6.29
CA PHE A 145 7.03 3.19 6.69
C PHE A 145 7.57 2.36 5.52
N ILE A 146 7.00 2.49 4.32
CA ILE A 146 7.51 1.80 3.12
C ILE A 146 8.94 2.25 2.83
N GLU A 147 9.19 3.57 2.89
CA GLU A 147 10.50 4.14 2.59
C GLU A 147 11.54 3.85 3.68
N ASN A 148 11.16 4.01 4.96
CA ASN A 148 12.11 4.05 6.08
C ASN A 148 12.08 2.79 6.97
N GLY A 149 11.13 1.88 6.76
CA GLY A 149 10.94 0.69 7.60
C GLY A 149 12.05 -0.35 7.51
N SER A 150 12.79 -0.40 6.40
CA SER A 150 13.94 -1.30 6.21
C SER A 150 15.11 -1.02 7.16
N SER A 151 15.12 0.15 7.81
CA SER A 151 16.10 0.47 8.86
C SER A 151 15.93 -0.36 10.14
N GLY A 152 14.75 -0.95 10.36
CA GLY A 152 14.39 -1.61 11.61
C GLY A 152 13.92 -0.66 12.73
N GLU A 153 14.06 0.66 12.55
CA GLU A 153 13.78 1.65 13.60
C GLU A 153 12.33 2.21 13.52
N ARG A 154 11.46 1.55 12.74
CA ARG A 154 10.03 1.85 12.62
C ARG A 154 9.22 0.57 12.83
N ASN A 155 8.30 0.57 13.78
CA ASN A 155 7.35 -0.50 13.97
C ASN A 155 5.98 -0.09 13.39
N PRO A 156 5.35 -0.91 12.55
CA PRO A 156 4.06 -0.56 11.93
C PRO A 156 2.89 -0.73 12.89
N CYS A 157 3.04 -1.57 13.92
CA CYS A 157 2.08 -1.78 15.00
C CYS A 157 2.77 -2.45 16.19
N LEU A 158 2.05 -2.63 17.30
CA LEU A 158 2.56 -3.33 18.49
C LEU A 158 2.86 -4.82 18.26
N LEU A 159 2.24 -5.44 17.26
CA LEU A 159 2.38 -6.88 16.99
C LEU A 159 3.58 -7.22 16.10
N PHE A 160 4.30 -6.21 15.59
CA PHE A 160 5.41 -6.40 14.68
C PHE A 160 6.61 -5.55 15.09
N ASP A 161 7.68 -6.20 15.52
CA ASP A 161 8.95 -5.55 15.86
C ASP A 161 9.91 -5.68 14.69
N SER A 162 10.08 -4.58 13.94
CA SER A 162 10.93 -4.55 12.76
C SER A 162 12.39 -4.84 13.07
N LYS A 163 12.89 -4.37 14.22
CA LYS A 163 14.29 -4.56 14.61
C LYS A 163 14.57 -6.00 14.97
N TYR A 164 13.69 -6.60 15.76
CA TYR A 164 13.76 -8.01 16.11
C TYR A 164 13.67 -8.89 14.87
N TYR A 165 12.69 -8.62 13.99
CA TYR A 165 12.50 -9.42 12.78
C TYR A 165 13.75 -9.41 11.88
N LEU A 166 14.37 -8.24 11.71
CA LEU A 166 15.62 -8.11 10.95
C LEU A 166 16.81 -8.79 11.64
N SER A 167 16.87 -8.84 12.98
CA SER A 167 17.92 -9.57 13.68
C SER A 167 17.82 -11.08 13.52
N GLU A 168 16.59 -11.63 13.45
CA GLU A 168 16.36 -13.06 13.20
C GLU A 168 16.50 -13.43 11.72
N CYS A 169 16.26 -12.47 10.81
CA CYS A 169 16.32 -12.65 9.37
C CYS A 169 17.47 -11.84 8.74
N SER A 170 18.72 -12.17 9.07
CA SER A 170 19.90 -11.40 8.64
C SER A 170 19.99 -11.16 7.12
N GLY A 171 19.56 -12.13 6.29
CA GLY A 171 19.52 -11.97 4.84
C GLY A 171 18.55 -10.88 4.36
N VAL A 172 17.47 -10.64 5.10
CA VAL A 172 16.51 -9.56 4.82
C VAL A 172 17.16 -8.21 5.13
N ALA A 173 17.83 -8.11 6.27
CA ALA A 173 18.56 -6.89 6.67
C ALA A 173 19.64 -6.51 5.64
N GLU A 174 20.40 -7.48 5.13
CA GLU A 174 21.42 -7.25 4.10
C GLU A 174 20.82 -6.83 2.74
N SER A 175 19.63 -7.35 2.40
CA SER A 175 18.94 -7.03 1.15
C SER A 175 18.24 -5.66 1.14
N GLY A 176 18.05 -5.05 2.31
CA GLY A 176 17.31 -3.80 2.47
C GLY A 176 15.79 -3.92 2.22
N ILE A 177 15.25 -5.13 2.16
CA ILE A 177 13.81 -5.36 2.01
C ILE A 177 13.09 -4.91 3.29
N ASN A 178 11.96 -4.21 3.14
CA ASN A 178 11.12 -3.83 4.28
C ASN A 178 10.66 -5.10 5.05
N PRO A 179 10.82 -5.14 6.39
CA PRO A 179 10.61 -6.35 7.17
C PRO A 179 9.16 -6.84 7.14
N LEU A 180 8.17 -5.94 7.17
CA LEU A 180 6.76 -6.33 7.09
C LEU A 180 6.42 -6.87 5.68
N VAL A 181 7.00 -6.28 4.63
CA VAL A 181 6.85 -6.80 3.25
C VAL A 181 7.40 -8.21 3.14
N HIS A 182 8.59 -8.46 3.70
CA HIS A 182 9.16 -9.81 3.73
C HIS A 182 8.28 -10.77 4.53
N TYR A 183 7.80 -10.36 5.70
CA TYR A 183 6.95 -11.19 6.54
C TYR A 183 5.66 -11.62 5.85
N LEU A 184 4.95 -10.66 5.24
CA LEU A 184 3.70 -10.92 4.52
C LEU A 184 3.91 -11.79 3.27
N GLY A 185 5.02 -11.59 2.55
CA GLY A 185 5.33 -12.37 1.35
C GLY A 185 5.86 -13.79 1.63
N HIS A 186 6.66 -13.95 2.69
CA HIS A 186 7.44 -15.17 2.95
C HIS A 186 7.42 -15.56 4.43
N GLY A 187 7.75 -14.63 5.32
CA GLY A 187 8.04 -14.93 6.73
C GLY A 187 6.93 -15.66 7.48
N ALA A 188 5.67 -15.28 7.29
CA ALA A 188 4.54 -15.95 7.93
C ALA A 188 4.43 -17.44 7.51
N ARG A 189 4.70 -17.75 6.23
CA ARG A 189 4.67 -19.12 5.70
C ARG A 189 5.89 -19.93 6.13
N GLU A 190 7.00 -19.25 6.41
CA GLU A 190 8.24 -19.83 6.94
C GLU A 190 8.19 -20.05 8.46
N GLY A 191 7.11 -19.66 9.15
CA GLY A 191 7.01 -19.76 10.61
C GLY A 191 7.89 -18.77 11.36
N ARG A 192 8.25 -17.64 10.75
CA ARG A 192 9.09 -16.61 11.39
C ARG A 192 8.33 -15.85 12.45
N ASP A 193 8.96 -15.60 13.58
CA ASP A 193 8.36 -14.77 14.63
C ASP A 193 8.50 -13.26 14.29
N PRO A 194 7.39 -12.52 14.25
CA PRO A 194 7.36 -11.08 13.97
C PRO A 194 7.68 -10.22 15.21
N HIS A 195 7.65 -10.80 16.40
CA HIS A 195 7.85 -10.10 17.66
C HIS A 195 8.43 -11.05 18.73
N PRO A 196 9.33 -10.61 19.63
CA PRO A 196 9.95 -11.47 20.66
C PRO A 196 9.00 -12.17 21.63
N LEU A 197 7.74 -11.75 21.66
CA LEU A 197 6.70 -12.26 22.57
C LEU A 197 5.64 -13.09 21.83
N PHE A 198 5.85 -13.31 20.53
CA PHE A 198 4.99 -14.12 19.70
C PHE A 198 5.75 -15.37 19.27
N ASP A 199 5.14 -16.53 19.46
CA ASP A 199 5.65 -17.82 19.01
C ASP A 199 4.68 -18.37 17.96
N THR A 200 5.14 -18.37 16.71
CA THR A 200 4.35 -18.73 15.54
C THR A 200 3.98 -20.20 15.55
N ASP A 201 4.93 -21.07 15.90
CA ASP A 201 4.71 -22.52 15.95
C ASP A 201 3.68 -22.87 17.02
N TYR A 202 3.82 -22.29 18.21
CA TYR A 202 2.85 -22.44 19.29
C TYR A 202 1.47 -21.95 18.88
N TYR A 203 1.38 -20.76 18.26
CA TYR A 203 0.10 -20.21 17.82
C TYR A 203 -0.57 -21.10 16.78
N LEU A 204 0.17 -21.56 15.77
CA LEU A 204 -0.36 -22.43 14.72
C LEU A 204 -0.80 -23.80 15.25
N GLU A 205 -0.07 -24.36 16.22
CA GLU A 205 -0.45 -25.62 16.87
C GLU A 205 -1.79 -25.50 17.62
N HIS A 206 -2.02 -24.39 18.33
CA HIS A 206 -3.19 -24.22 19.19
C HIS A 206 -4.40 -23.58 18.47
N TYR A 207 -4.15 -22.65 17.56
CA TYR A 207 -5.16 -21.81 16.94
C TYR A 207 -5.15 -21.86 15.41
N GLY A 208 -4.20 -22.56 14.77
CA GLY A 208 -4.10 -22.61 13.31
C GLY A 208 -5.36 -23.14 12.61
N HIS A 209 -6.17 -23.96 13.30
CA HIS A 209 -7.47 -24.42 12.82
C HIS A 209 -8.52 -23.31 12.64
N LEU A 210 -8.30 -22.13 13.23
CA LEU A 210 -9.16 -20.95 13.09
C LEU A 210 -8.76 -20.06 11.91
N LEU A 211 -7.55 -20.24 11.37
CA LEU A 211 -7.06 -19.45 10.24
C LEU A 211 -7.65 -19.97 8.94
N ALA A 212 -7.93 -19.04 8.01
CA ALA A 212 -8.19 -19.42 6.64
C ALA A 212 -6.92 -20.04 6.01
N GLU A 213 -7.08 -20.88 5.00
CA GLU A 213 -5.91 -21.44 4.32
C GLU A 213 -5.02 -20.34 3.74
N GLY A 214 -3.78 -20.28 4.21
CA GLY A 214 -2.77 -19.35 3.71
C GLY A 214 -2.80 -17.93 4.30
N THR A 215 -3.62 -17.64 5.31
CA THR A 215 -3.52 -16.39 6.07
C THR A 215 -2.38 -16.44 7.09
N SER A 216 -1.74 -15.29 7.29
CA SER A 216 -0.71 -15.14 8.31
C SER A 216 -1.32 -15.29 9.72
N PRO A 217 -0.58 -15.85 10.70
CA PRO A 217 -1.00 -15.91 12.10
C PRO A 217 -1.37 -14.55 12.72
N LEU A 218 -0.88 -13.46 12.14
CA LEU A 218 -1.14 -12.09 12.58
C LEU A 218 -2.08 -11.29 11.67
N ALA A 219 -2.60 -11.86 10.56
CA ALA A 219 -3.43 -11.15 9.59
C ALA A 219 -4.93 -11.47 9.72
#